data_AF-A0A535HGM4-F1
#
_entry.id   AF-A0A535HGM4-F1
#
_cell.length_a   1.000
_cell.length_b   1.000
_cell.length_c   1.000
_cell.angle_alpha   90.00
_cell.angle_beta   90.00
_cell.angle_gamma   90.00
#
_symmetry.space_group_name_H-M   'P 1'
#
loop_
_entity.id
_entity.type
_entity.pdbx_description
1 polymer ?
#
loop_
_entity_poly.entity_id
_entity_poly.type
_entity_poly.pdbx_seq_one_letter_code
_entity_poly.pdbx_strand_id
1 'polypeptide(L)'
;MNAAIFTKSAKGLIVASGLIAASSVMGYAQDAPVALGAQATVPLSSMYVSAPTGSASLGGHTFDLSGGNLIALANGQSASFAGSWANATGAYLLLNSANTYSWYDQSVVGTVTVTFSDGTTQSTDLMVGGNLREWRTGAGFTVNTLTDPAASTVWTGTAQTSMGGGTAVLDMLTISLAGTKTVTGLTLANTNSWGGLQINLAGLTIDPVIPVTTPTCNRPGSSCNTPAAQNSQAWKWQPTVPGAVNTNPHAQNADAATKAHTTH
;
A
#
# COMPACT_ATOMS: atom_id res chain seq x y z
N MET A 1 37.11 21.41 -45.06
CA MET A 1 35.74 21.66 -44.58
C MET A 1 35.26 20.35 -43.98
N ASN A 2 35.39 20.13 -42.66
CA ASN A 2 34.42 20.44 -41.58
C ASN A 2 33.00 19.94 -41.93
N ALA A 3 32.28 19.15 -41.15
CA ALA A 3 32.34 18.92 -39.71
C ALA A 3 31.81 17.52 -39.32
N ALA A 4 32.38 16.96 -38.25
CA ALA A 4 31.79 15.88 -37.48
C ALA A 4 30.49 16.35 -36.82
N ILE A 5 29.40 15.59 -36.98
CA ILE A 5 28.15 15.83 -36.25
C ILE A 5 28.18 15.01 -34.98
N PHE A 6 28.40 15.71 -33.88
CA PHE A 6 28.22 15.24 -32.51
C PHE A 6 26.73 15.01 -32.25
N THR A 7 26.30 13.76 -32.06
CA THR A 7 25.02 13.46 -31.42
C THR A 7 25.23 13.31 -29.91
N LYS A 8 24.78 14.35 -29.20
CA LYS A 8 24.83 14.50 -27.75
C LYS A 8 23.87 13.49 -27.08
N SER A 9 24.29 12.83 -26.01
CA SER A 9 23.41 11.96 -25.23
C SER A 9 22.35 12.81 -24.51
N ALA A 10 21.08 12.50 -24.74
CA ALA A 10 19.97 13.05 -23.99
C ALA A 10 19.97 12.37 -22.61
N LYS A 11 20.55 13.04 -21.62
CA LYS A 11 20.35 12.70 -20.20
C LYS A 11 18.87 12.94 -19.88
N GLY A 12 18.10 11.86 -19.79
CA GLY A 12 16.72 11.90 -19.32
C GLY A 12 16.67 12.37 -17.87
N LEU A 13 15.98 13.49 -17.65
CA LEU A 13 15.66 14.03 -16.34
C LEU A 13 14.61 13.12 -15.69
N ILE A 14 14.99 12.40 -14.64
CA ILE A 14 14.04 11.72 -13.77
C ILE A 14 13.42 12.80 -12.86
N VAL A 15 12.17 13.14 -13.14
CA VAL A 15 11.34 13.98 -12.26
C VAL A 15 10.70 13.04 -11.24
N ALA A 16 11.35 12.86 -10.09
CA ALA A 16 10.72 12.26 -8.91
C ALA A 16 10.02 13.38 -8.13
N SER A 17 8.72 13.56 -8.37
CA SER A 17 7.88 14.47 -7.59
C SER A 17 6.97 13.64 -6.69
N GLY A 18 7.30 13.64 -5.39
CA GLY A 18 6.51 13.02 -4.34
C GLY A 18 6.97 13.54 -2.99
N LEU A 19 6.71 14.82 -2.72
CA LEU A 19 6.90 15.41 -1.39
C LEU A 19 5.79 14.86 -0.47
N ILE A 20 6.13 13.89 0.37
CA ILE A 20 5.23 13.41 1.42
C ILE A 20 5.28 14.45 2.55
N ALA A 21 4.22 15.25 2.67
CA ALA A 21 4.00 16.05 3.86
C ALA A 21 3.69 15.09 5.03
N ALA A 22 4.61 14.98 5.97
CA ALA A 22 4.44 14.17 7.18
C ALA A 22 3.42 14.85 8.11
N SER A 23 2.18 14.37 8.10
CA SER A 23 1.24 14.55 9.21
C SER A 23 1.41 13.37 10.16
N SER A 24 1.73 13.65 11.42
CA SER A 24 1.86 12.66 12.48
C SER A 24 0.52 11.96 12.73
N VAL A 25 0.41 10.70 12.30
CA VAL A 25 -0.69 9.80 12.67
C VAL A 25 -0.10 8.69 13.53
N MET A 26 -0.73 8.42 14.67
CA MET A 26 -0.38 7.30 15.55
C MET A 26 -0.44 5.99 14.75
N GLY A 27 0.61 5.18 14.89
CA GLY A 27 0.98 4.10 13.97
C GLY A 27 -0.13 3.09 13.68
N TYR A 28 -0.68 3.20 12.49
CA TYR A 28 -1.20 2.06 11.74
C TYR A 28 -0.09 1.60 10.77
N ALA A 29 -0.06 0.30 10.48
CA ALA A 29 0.66 -0.30 9.35
C ALA A 29 0.67 0.65 8.15
N GLN A 30 1.86 0.98 7.63
CA GLN A 30 1.95 1.91 6.52
C GLN A 30 1.80 1.11 5.24
N ASP A 31 0.56 0.84 4.84
CA ASP A 31 0.28 0.15 3.58
C ASP A 31 1.02 0.83 2.42
N ALA A 32 1.77 0.03 1.65
CA ALA A 32 2.44 0.41 0.42
C ALA A 32 1.78 -0.32 -0.75
N PRO A 33 0.72 0.25 -1.37
CA PRO A 33 0.08 -0.30 -2.55
C PRO A 33 1.09 -0.54 -3.68
N VAL A 34 0.98 -1.69 -4.32
CA VAL A 34 1.84 -2.08 -5.45
C VAL A 34 1.01 -2.03 -6.73
N ALA A 35 1.44 -1.18 -7.66
CA ALA A 35 0.80 -1.08 -8.97
C ALA A 35 0.97 -2.39 -9.74
N LEU A 36 -0.14 -2.96 -10.24
CA LEU A 36 -0.11 -4.18 -11.04
C LEU A 36 0.48 -3.97 -12.45
N GLY A 37 0.53 -2.72 -12.91
CA GLY A 37 1.15 -2.33 -14.16
C GLY A 37 0.50 -2.95 -15.40
N ALA A 38 1.29 -3.07 -16.48
CA ALA A 38 0.81 -3.53 -17.79
C ALA A 38 0.38 -5.02 -17.82
N GLN A 39 0.67 -5.79 -16.75
CA GLN A 39 0.24 -7.18 -16.64
C GLN A 39 -1.27 -7.28 -16.36
N ALA A 40 -1.86 -6.26 -15.73
CA ALA A 40 -3.29 -6.20 -15.44
C ALA A 40 -4.09 -5.79 -16.67
N THR A 41 -4.71 -6.77 -17.34
CA THR A 41 -5.37 -6.59 -18.63
C THR A 41 -6.86 -6.90 -18.61
N VAL A 42 -7.37 -7.55 -17.57
CA VAL A 42 -8.78 -7.92 -17.46
C VAL A 42 -9.52 -6.85 -16.67
N PRO A 43 -10.49 -6.13 -17.26
CA PRO A 43 -11.23 -5.11 -16.51
C PRO A 43 -12.01 -5.71 -15.34
N LEU A 44 -11.87 -5.14 -14.13
CA LEU A 44 -12.67 -5.52 -12.97
C LEU A 44 -14.17 -5.38 -13.28
N SER A 45 -14.55 -4.34 -14.03
CA SER A 45 -15.92 -4.12 -14.48
C SER A 45 -16.45 -5.20 -15.43
N SER A 46 -15.58 -6.02 -16.04
CA SER A 46 -16.02 -7.14 -16.88
C SER A 46 -16.48 -8.35 -16.06
N MET A 47 -16.03 -8.46 -14.80
CA MET A 47 -16.36 -9.56 -13.90
C MET A 47 -17.38 -9.13 -12.84
N TYR A 48 -17.22 -7.94 -12.28
CA TYR A 48 -17.97 -7.44 -11.13
C TYR A 48 -18.85 -6.24 -11.50
N VAL A 49 -20.02 -6.18 -10.88
CA VAL A 49 -20.87 -4.98 -10.84
C VAL A 49 -20.39 -4.10 -9.69
N SER A 50 -20.02 -2.86 -9.99
CA SER A 50 -19.62 -1.85 -8.99
C SER A 50 -18.52 -2.31 -8.03
N ALA A 51 -17.48 -2.96 -8.55
CA ALA A 51 -16.29 -3.28 -7.76
C ALA A 51 -15.64 -2.02 -7.17
N PRO A 52 -14.90 -2.15 -6.05
CA PRO A 52 -14.07 -1.06 -5.53
C PRO A 52 -13.10 -0.54 -6.60
N THR A 53 -12.90 0.77 -6.65
CA THR A 53 -12.02 1.45 -7.62
C THR A 53 -11.22 2.54 -6.92
N GLY A 54 -10.15 3.00 -7.57
CA GLY A 54 -9.26 4.02 -6.99
C GLY A 54 -8.49 3.48 -5.78
N SER A 55 -8.15 4.37 -4.84
CA SER A 55 -7.57 3.95 -3.56
C SER A 55 -8.67 3.41 -2.65
N ALA A 56 -8.68 2.11 -2.41
CA ALA A 56 -9.72 1.43 -1.62
C ALA A 56 -9.14 0.79 -0.35
N SER A 57 -9.81 0.97 0.79
CA SER A 57 -9.50 0.25 2.02
C SER A 57 -10.33 -1.03 2.10
N LEU A 58 -9.67 -2.19 2.07
CA LEU A 58 -10.27 -3.51 2.07
C LEU A 58 -9.54 -4.38 3.10
N GLY A 59 -10.29 -5.03 3.99
CA GLY A 59 -9.68 -5.86 5.04
C GLY A 59 -8.77 -5.09 6.01
N GLY A 60 -8.94 -3.76 6.13
CA GLY A 60 -8.07 -2.90 6.93
C GLY A 60 -6.82 -2.40 6.21
N HIS A 61 -6.61 -2.79 4.95
CA HIS A 61 -5.45 -2.43 4.15
C HIS A 61 -5.82 -1.61 2.92
N THR A 62 -4.93 -0.70 2.52
CA THR A 62 -5.10 0.17 1.36
C THR A 62 -4.54 -0.49 0.10
N PHE A 63 -5.36 -0.54 -0.94
CA PHE A 63 -5.02 -1.03 -2.28
C PHE A 63 -5.22 0.06 -3.33
N ASP A 64 -4.36 0.06 -4.35
CA ASP A 64 -4.53 0.89 -5.54
C ASP A 64 -5.24 0.09 -6.65
N LEU A 65 -6.52 0.39 -6.84
CA LEU A 65 -7.40 -0.17 -7.87
C LEU A 65 -7.72 0.88 -8.96
N SER A 66 -6.95 1.97 -9.04
CA SER A 66 -7.17 3.04 -10.03
C SER A 66 -7.00 2.58 -11.47
N GLY A 67 -6.18 1.55 -11.70
CA GLY A 67 -6.00 0.93 -13.01
C GLY A 67 -7.25 0.19 -13.52
N GLY A 68 -8.21 -0.13 -12.65
CA GLY A 68 -9.49 -0.76 -13.01
C GLY A 68 -9.38 -2.17 -13.60
N ASN A 69 -8.19 -2.74 -13.66
CA ASN A 69 -7.90 -4.05 -14.24
C ASN A 69 -7.27 -4.98 -13.20
N LEU A 70 -7.49 -6.27 -13.37
CA LEU A 70 -6.84 -7.35 -12.64
C LEU A 70 -5.91 -8.15 -13.56
N ILE A 71 -5.01 -8.91 -12.94
CA ILE A 71 -4.20 -9.92 -13.61
C ILE A 71 -4.96 -11.24 -13.54
N ALA A 72 -5.19 -11.88 -14.69
CA ALA A 72 -5.74 -13.23 -14.78
C ALA A 72 -4.66 -14.18 -15.30
N LEU A 73 -4.11 -15.02 -14.43
CA LEU A 73 -3.07 -15.98 -14.78
C LEU A 73 -3.71 -17.29 -15.23
N ALA A 74 -3.55 -17.62 -16.51
CA ALA A 74 -3.82 -18.96 -17.01
C ALA A 74 -2.77 -19.97 -16.52
N ASN A 75 -3.04 -21.26 -16.72
CA ASN A 75 -2.14 -22.35 -16.36
C ASN A 75 -0.70 -22.12 -16.86
N GLY A 76 0.26 -22.26 -15.96
CA GLY A 76 1.69 -22.08 -16.25
C GLY A 76 2.15 -20.62 -16.35
N GLN A 77 1.26 -19.64 -16.16
CA GLN A 77 1.63 -18.22 -16.16
C GLN A 77 2.01 -17.72 -14.77
N SER A 78 2.81 -16.66 -14.75
CA SER A 78 3.19 -15.95 -13.52
C SER A 78 3.21 -14.45 -13.72
N ALA A 79 3.08 -13.73 -12.61
CA ALA A 79 3.26 -12.28 -12.49
C ALA A 79 4.31 -12.01 -11.42
N SER A 80 5.19 -11.05 -11.67
CA SER A 80 6.26 -10.68 -10.74
C SER A 80 6.27 -9.18 -10.51
N PHE A 81 6.40 -8.81 -9.24
CA PHE A 81 6.45 -7.44 -8.74
C PHE A 81 7.79 -7.22 -8.07
N ALA A 82 8.49 -6.15 -8.44
CA ALA A 82 9.75 -5.76 -7.84
C ALA A 82 9.56 -4.50 -7.00
N GLY A 83 10.29 -4.39 -5.90
CA GLY A 83 10.26 -3.22 -5.05
C GLY A 83 11.33 -3.27 -3.98
N SER A 84 11.19 -2.41 -2.97
CA SER A 84 12.08 -2.39 -1.82
C SER A 84 11.26 -1.98 -0.61
N TRP A 85 10.79 -2.97 0.14
CA TRP A 85 9.96 -2.77 1.32
C TRP A 85 10.74 -3.24 2.55
N ALA A 86 11.38 -2.29 3.21
CA ALA A 86 12.20 -2.56 4.37
C ALA A 86 11.34 -3.09 5.53
N ASN A 87 11.82 -4.17 6.17
CA ASN A 87 11.22 -4.74 7.37
C ASN A 87 9.71 -5.01 7.23
N ALA A 88 9.28 -5.43 6.04
CA ALA A 88 7.85 -5.67 5.81
C ALA A 88 7.31 -6.79 6.72
N THR A 89 6.17 -6.53 7.33
CA THR A 89 5.49 -7.43 8.28
C THR A 89 4.37 -8.24 7.62
N GLY A 90 3.89 -7.80 6.47
CA GLY A 90 2.86 -8.51 5.72
C GLY A 90 2.87 -8.18 4.23
N ALA A 91 2.40 -9.15 3.44
CA ALA A 91 1.95 -8.94 2.07
C ALA A 91 0.48 -9.34 1.96
N TYR A 92 -0.32 -8.49 1.35
CA TYR A 92 -1.78 -8.66 1.26
C TYR A 92 -2.19 -8.64 -0.21
N LEU A 93 -2.86 -9.69 -0.64
CA LEU A 93 -3.23 -9.90 -2.05
C LEU A 93 -4.74 -10.01 -2.16
N LEU A 94 -5.37 -9.15 -2.97
CA LEU A 94 -6.76 -9.34 -3.37
C LEU A 94 -6.82 -10.43 -4.42
N LEU A 95 -7.07 -11.66 -3.98
CA LEU A 95 -6.81 -12.87 -4.71
C LEU A 95 -8.04 -13.77 -4.72
N ASN A 96 -8.44 -14.20 -5.91
CA ASN A 96 -9.47 -15.20 -6.12
C ASN A 96 -9.04 -16.12 -7.26
N SER A 97 -9.92 -17.04 -7.65
CA SER A 97 -9.75 -17.85 -8.84
C SER A 97 -11.03 -17.91 -9.67
N ALA A 98 -10.93 -18.38 -10.90
CA ALA A 98 -12.05 -18.73 -11.76
C ALA A 98 -11.92 -20.16 -12.27
N ASN A 99 -13.06 -20.82 -12.52
CA ASN A 99 -13.16 -22.21 -12.96
C ASN A 99 -12.63 -23.24 -11.94
N THR A 100 -12.71 -22.94 -10.65
CA THR A 100 -12.41 -23.86 -9.55
C THR A 100 -13.57 -24.81 -9.25
N TYR A 101 -13.82 -25.72 -10.18
CA TYR A 101 -14.81 -26.79 -9.99
C TYR A 101 -14.47 -27.70 -8.80
N SER A 102 -15.47 -28.45 -8.32
CA SER A 102 -15.36 -29.29 -7.12
C SER A 102 -14.22 -30.31 -7.13
N TRP A 103 -13.73 -30.74 -8.30
CA TRP A 103 -12.56 -31.63 -8.41
C TRP A 103 -11.22 -30.96 -8.10
N TYR A 104 -11.18 -29.64 -7.97
CA TYR A 104 -9.99 -28.92 -7.50
C TYR A 104 -9.95 -28.79 -5.97
N ASP A 105 -10.99 -29.20 -5.23
CA ASP A 105 -11.01 -29.04 -3.77
C ASP A 105 -9.76 -29.63 -3.12
N GLN A 106 -9.15 -28.84 -2.23
CA GLN A 106 -7.90 -29.14 -1.52
C GLN A 106 -6.68 -29.38 -2.42
N SER A 107 -6.75 -29.01 -3.70
CA SER A 107 -5.60 -29.10 -4.62
C SER A 107 -4.79 -27.81 -4.60
N VAL A 108 -3.46 -27.96 -4.55
CA VAL A 108 -2.52 -26.85 -4.75
C VAL A 108 -2.43 -26.55 -6.24
N VAL A 109 -2.75 -25.30 -6.61
CA VAL A 109 -2.86 -24.84 -8.01
C VAL A 109 -1.96 -23.65 -8.33
N GLY A 110 -1.30 -23.09 -7.32
CA GLY A 110 -0.42 -21.96 -7.48
C GLY A 110 0.48 -21.74 -6.28
N THR A 111 1.32 -20.73 -6.37
CA THR A 111 2.24 -20.35 -5.30
C THR A 111 2.46 -18.84 -5.33
N VAL A 112 2.54 -18.23 -4.15
CA VAL A 112 3.10 -16.89 -3.95
C VAL A 112 4.50 -17.04 -3.37
N THR A 113 5.50 -16.44 -4.02
CA THR A 113 6.89 -16.46 -3.56
C THR A 113 7.34 -15.04 -3.29
N VAL A 114 7.73 -14.77 -2.04
CA VAL A 114 8.33 -13.51 -1.60
C VAL A 114 9.85 -13.67 -1.61
N THR A 115 10.56 -12.72 -2.23
CA THR A 115 12.02 -12.69 -2.30
C THR A 115 12.56 -11.58 -1.41
N PHE A 116 13.62 -11.89 -0.66
CA PHE A 116 14.25 -10.95 0.26
C PHE A 116 15.62 -10.48 -0.24
N SER A 117 16.09 -9.37 0.32
CA SER A 117 17.37 -8.73 -0.03
C SER A 117 18.61 -9.61 0.21
N ASP A 118 18.52 -10.62 1.07
CA ASP A 118 19.61 -11.57 1.33
C ASP A 118 19.60 -12.79 0.38
N GLY A 119 18.70 -12.79 -0.62
CA GLY A 119 18.54 -13.87 -1.59
C GLY A 119 17.66 -15.03 -1.11
N THR A 120 17.17 -15.01 0.13
CA THR A 120 16.22 -16.02 0.61
C THR A 120 14.81 -15.79 0.08
N THR A 121 13.98 -16.83 0.13
CA THR A 121 12.58 -16.77 -0.29
C THR A 121 11.65 -17.38 0.75
N GLN A 122 10.41 -16.89 0.81
CA GLN A 122 9.30 -17.51 1.53
C GLN A 122 8.19 -17.80 0.51
N SER A 123 7.66 -19.03 0.52
CA SER A 123 6.60 -19.45 -0.39
C SER A 123 5.34 -19.81 0.38
N THR A 124 4.19 -19.47 -0.21
CA THR A 124 2.86 -19.84 0.26
C THR A 124 2.13 -20.53 -0.88
N ASP A 125 1.75 -21.78 -0.69
CA ASP A 125 0.96 -22.54 -1.65
C ASP A 125 -0.47 -22.00 -1.71
N LEU A 126 -1.02 -21.96 -2.92
CA LEU A 126 -2.39 -21.58 -3.18
C LEU A 126 -3.22 -22.83 -3.37
N MET A 127 -4.05 -23.13 -2.37
CA MET A 127 -4.88 -24.32 -2.30
C MET A 127 -6.35 -23.94 -2.45
N VAL A 128 -7.02 -24.53 -3.43
CA VAL A 128 -8.46 -24.34 -3.64
C VAL A 128 -9.24 -24.92 -2.46
N GLY A 129 -10.19 -24.16 -1.90
CA GLY A 129 -10.89 -24.53 -0.66
C GLY A 129 -10.09 -24.26 0.62
N GLY A 130 -8.78 -24.01 0.49
CA GLY A 130 -7.89 -23.54 1.54
C GLY A 130 -7.90 -22.02 1.62
N ASN A 131 -6.95 -21.41 0.93
CA ASN A 131 -6.71 -19.98 0.87
C ASN A 131 -7.03 -19.35 -0.50
N LEU A 132 -7.62 -20.14 -1.41
CA LEU A 132 -8.09 -19.72 -2.73
C LEU A 132 -9.46 -20.33 -3.01
N ARG A 133 -10.36 -19.61 -3.67
CA ARG A 133 -11.68 -20.12 -4.07
C ARG A 133 -12.24 -19.42 -5.29
N GLU A 134 -13.37 -19.90 -5.78
CA GLU A 134 -14.11 -19.30 -6.89
C GLU A 134 -14.58 -17.88 -6.55
N TRP A 135 -14.28 -16.94 -7.44
CA TRP A 135 -14.69 -15.53 -7.33
C TRP A 135 -16.22 -15.38 -7.32
N ARG A 136 -16.93 -16.23 -8.05
CA ARG A 136 -18.40 -16.26 -8.15
C ARG A 136 -18.95 -17.34 -7.23
N THR A 137 -19.07 -17.02 -5.95
CA THR A 137 -19.50 -17.97 -4.91
C THR A 137 -20.94 -18.47 -5.07
N GLY A 138 -21.76 -17.75 -5.86
CA GLY A 138 -23.10 -18.20 -6.25
C GLY A 138 -23.13 -19.17 -7.43
N ALA A 139 -21.98 -19.54 -8.01
CA ALA A 139 -21.90 -20.54 -9.07
C ALA A 139 -22.12 -21.96 -8.51
N GLY A 140 -22.83 -22.80 -9.26
CA GLY A 140 -22.96 -24.21 -8.95
C GLY A 140 -21.68 -24.99 -9.32
N PHE A 141 -21.41 -26.06 -8.58
CA PHE A 141 -20.31 -27.01 -8.82
C PHE A 141 -18.88 -26.45 -8.69
N THR A 142 -18.72 -25.28 -8.07
CA THR A 142 -17.42 -24.66 -7.78
C THR A 142 -17.11 -24.65 -6.29
N VAL A 143 -15.83 -24.66 -5.94
CA VAL A 143 -15.37 -24.52 -4.56
C VAL A 143 -15.48 -23.06 -4.14
N ASN A 144 -16.40 -22.77 -3.22
CA ASN A 144 -16.73 -21.41 -2.78
C ASN A 144 -16.43 -21.15 -1.30
N THR A 145 -15.74 -22.08 -0.64
CA THR A 145 -15.34 -21.98 0.77
C THR A 145 -13.86 -21.62 0.91
N LEU A 146 -13.52 -20.97 2.02
CA LEU A 146 -12.15 -20.80 2.50
C LEU A 146 -12.06 -21.44 3.88
N THR A 147 -10.98 -22.17 4.12
CA THR A 147 -10.71 -22.82 5.41
C THR A 147 -9.46 -22.27 6.10
N ASP A 148 -8.57 -21.63 5.35
CA ASP A 148 -7.39 -20.97 5.89
C ASP A 148 -7.77 -19.60 6.48
N PRO A 149 -7.51 -19.33 7.77
CA PRO A 149 -7.80 -18.04 8.40
C PRO A 149 -6.97 -16.88 7.82
N ALA A 150 -5.88 -17.17 7.10
CA ALA A 150 -5.10 -16.15 6.39
C ALA A 150 -5.84 -15.60 5.15
N ALA A 151 -6.89 -16.27 4.69
CA ALA A 151 -7.74 -15.83 3.58
C ALA A 151 -9.13 -15.46 4.08
N SER A 152 -9.61 -14.27 3.70
CA SER A 152 -10.95 -13.82 4.11
C SER A 152 -11.60 -12.93 3.06
N THR A 153 -12.93 -12.89 3.07
CA THR A 153 -13.70 -11.99 2.19
C THR A 153 -13.59 -10.56 2.68
N VAL A 154 -13.11 -9.68 1.81
CA VAL A 154 -12.98 -8.25 2.11
C VAL A 154 -13.96 -7.39 1.33
N TRP A 155 -14.61 -7.96 0.32
CA TRP A 155 -15.72 -7.33 -0.40
C TRP A 155 -16.66 -8.39 -0.98
N THR A 156 -17.96 -8.08 -0.95
CA THR A 156 -19.02 -8.89 -1.56
C THR A 156 -19.88 -8.00 -2.45
N GLY A 157 -20.21 -8.51 -3.63
CA GLY A 157 -21.10 -7.86 -4.57
C GLY A 157 -21.71 -8.84 -5.55
N THR A 158 -21.87 -8.42 -6.80
CA THR A 158 -22.56 -9.20 -7.83
C THR A 158 -21.66 -9.39 -9.05
N ALA A 159 -21.68 -10.59 -9.61
CA ALA A 159 -21.06 -10.87 -10.90
C ALA A 159 -21.83 -10.19 -12.04
N GLN A 160 -21.13 -9.81 -13.11
CA GLN A 160 -21.78 -9.35 -14.33
C GLN A 160 -22.76 -10.40 -14.86
N THR A 161 -23.89 -9.94 -15.40
CA THR A 161 -24.93 -10.84 -15.96
C THR A 161 -24.40 -11.63 -17.15
N SER A 162 -23.49 -11.05 -17.94
CA SER A 162 -22.77 -11.73 -19.02
C SER A 162 -21.90 -12.90 -18.54
N MET A 163 -21.55 -12.94 -17.25
CA MET A 163 -20.77 -13.98 -16.59
C MET A 163 -21.66 -14.97 -15.79
N GLY A 164 -22.97 -14.93 -16.02
CA GLY A 164 -23.96 -15.77 -15.33
C GLY A 164 -24.52 -15.16 -14.05
N GLY A 165 -24.10 -13.96 -13.66
CA GLY A 165 -24.62 -13.24 -12.49
C GLY A 165 -24.46 -13.96 -11.15
N GLY A 166 -25.17 -13.50 -10.14
CA GLY A 166 -25.12 -14.04 -8.78
C GLY A 166 -24.03 -13.41 -7.92
N THR A 167 -23.84 -13.95 -6.71
CA THR A 167 -22.89 -13.41 -5.73
C THR A 167 -21.45 -13.54 -6.23
N ALA A 168 -20.70 -12.45 -6.08
CA ALA A 168 -19.27 -12.40 -6.36
C ALA A 168 -18.52 -11.79 -5.17
N VAL A 169 -17.26 -12.15 -5.01
CA VAL A 169 -16.41 -11.73 -3.89
C VAL A 169 -15.04 -11.27 -4.37
N LEU A 170 -14.40 -10.44 -3.55
CA LEU A 170 -12.96 -10.25 -3.52
C LEU A 170 -12.48 -10.76 -2.17
N ASP A 171 -11.53 -11.67 -2.20
CA ASP A 171 -10.92 -12.24 -1.01
C ASP A 171 -9.52 -11.67 -0.86
N MET A 172 -9.04 -11.57 0.38
CA MET A 172 -7.69 -11.11 0.70
C MET A 172 -6.92 -12.25 1.33
N LEU A 173 -5.80 -12.61 0.71
CA LEU A 173 -4.79 -13.48 1.29
C LEU A 173 -3.76 -12.64 2.04
N THR A 174 -3.54 -12.97 3.31
CA THR A 174 -2.51 -12.39 4.17
C THR A 174 -1.31 -13.32 4.25
N ILE A 175 -0.13 -12.82 3.87
CA ILE A 175 1.14 -13.53 4.05
C ILE A 175 1.92 -12.80 5.13
N SER A 176 2.03 -13.42 6.31
CA SER A 176 2.83 -12.91 7.42
C SER A 176 4.31 -13.00 7.11
N LEU A 177 5.03 -11.91 7.34
CA LEU A 177 6.46 -11.79 7.14
C LEU A 177 7.14 -11.47 8.47
N ALA A 178 8.39 -11.92 8.64
CA ALA A 178 9.09 -11.77 9.91
C ALA A 178 9.46 -10.30 10.26
N GLY A 179 9.37 -9.36 9.31
CA GLY A 179 9.74 -7.96 9.57
C GLY A 179 11.23 -7.70 9.79
N THR A 180 12.10 -8.66 9.46
CA THR A 180 13.55 -8.57 9.71
C THR A 180 14.39 -8.33 8.46
N LYS A 181 13.79 -8.44 7.27
CA LYS A 181 14.47 -8.35 5.98
C LYS A 181 13.72 -7.39 5.06
N THR A 182 14.44 -6.87 4.07
CA THR A 182 13.81 -6.09 3.01
C THR A 182 13.21 -7.04 1.97
N VAL A 183 11.92 -6.90 1.69
CA VAL A 183 11.29 -7.59 0.56
C VAL A 183 11.72 -6.87 -0.72
N THR A 184 12.23 -7.64 -1.68
CA THR A 184 12.71 -7.14 -2.98
C THR A 184 11.82 -7.57 -4.13
N GLY A 185 11.00 -8.61 -3.94
CA GLY A 185 10.02 -9.00 -4.93
C GLY A 185 8.96 -9.96 -4.41
N LEU A 186 7.89 -10.06 -5.20
CA LEU A 186 6.81 -11.02 -5.02
C LEU A 186 6.48 -11.62 -6.38
N THR A 187 6.36 -12.94 -6.46
CA THR A 187 5.90 -13.66 -7.66
C THR A 187 4.65 -14.45 -7.33
N LEU A 188 3.61 -14.26 -8.13
CA LEU A 188 2.40 -15.08 -8.12
C LEU A 188 2.46 -16.00 -9.33
N ALA A 189 2.31 -17.31 -9.11
CA ALA A 189 2.33 -18.31 -10.18
C ALA A 189 1.09 -19.18 -10.14
N ASN A 190 0.47 -19.41 -11.30
CA ASN A 190 -0.49 -20.48 -11.52
C ASN A 190 0.29 -21.72 -11.97
N THR A 191 0.53 -22.64 -11.04
CA THR A 191 1.34 -23.86 -11.25
C THR A 191 0.49 -25.04 -11.73
N ASN A 192 -0.83 -24.89 -11.74
CA ASN A 192 -1.74 -25.89 -12.26
C ASN A 192 -1.46 -26.16 -13.74
N SER A 193 -1.43 -27.44 -14.09
CA SER A 193 -1.03 -27.93 -15.42
C SER A 193 -2.21 -28.43 -16.26
N TRP A 194 -3.43 -28.43 -15.72
CA TRP A 194 -4.59 -29.05 -16.36
C TRP A 194 -5.88 -28.22 -16.20
N GLY A 195 -6.81 -28.36 -17.14
CA GLY A 195 -8.11 -27.68 -17.10
C GLY A 195 -8.03 -26.19 -17.44
N GLY A 196 -9.04 -25.42 -17.02
CA GLY A 196 -9.21 -24.01 -17.38
C GLY A 196 -9.13 -23.03 -16.20
N LEU A 197 -8.53 -23.44 -15.09
CA LEU A 197 -8.41 -22.63 -13.88
C LEU A 197 -7.59 -21.36 -14.13
N GLN A 198 -8.08 -20.25 -13.61
CA GLN A 198 -7.35 -18.98 -13.59
C GLN A 198 -7.17 -18.49 -12.17
N ILE A 199 -6.04 -17.86 -11.90
CA ILE A 199 -5.78 -17.13 -10.64
C ILE A 199 -5.88 -15.64 -10.94
N ASN A 200 -6.75 -14.95 -10.21
CA ASN A 200 -7.07 -13.55 -10.42
C ASN A 200 -6.51 -12.70 -9.28
N LEU A 201 -5.64 -11.73 -9.61
CA LEU A 201 -5.07 -10.77 -8.67
C LEU A 201 -5.58 -9.37 -9.01
N ALA A 202 -6.43 -8.82 -8.14
CA ALA A 202 -7.03 -7.50 -8.31
C ALA A 202 -6.21 -6.38 -7.65
N GLY A 203 -5.39 -6.70 -6.65
CA GLY A 203 -4.59 -5.72 -5.92
C GLY A 203 -3.54 -6.37 -5.04
N LEU A 204 -2.46 -5.64 -4.79
CA LEU A 204 -1.36 -6.04 -3.93
C LEU A 204 -0.96 -4.84 -3.07
N THR A 205 -0.74 -5.07 -1.78
CA THR A 205 -0.12 -4.09 -0.89
C THR A 205 0.84 -4.79 0.05
N ILE A 206 1.91 -4.10 0.39
CA ILE A 206 2.94 -4.57 1.34
C ILE A 206 2.89 -3.65 2.54
N ASP A 207 3.06 -4.17 3.75
CA ASP A 207 3.14 -3.38 4.97
C ASP A 207 4.60 -3.24 5.44
N PRO A 208 5.34 -2.23 4.96
CA PRO A 208 6.67 -1.89 5.48
C PRO A 208 6.61 -1.27 6.88
N VAL A 209 7.53 -1.69 7.74
CA VAL A 209 7.80 -0.96 8.99
C VAL A 209 8.73 0.21 8.66
N ILE A 210 8.16 1.41 8.58
CA ILE A 210 8.97 2.63 8.53
C ILE A 210 9.45 2.92 9.96
N PRO A 211 10.77 3.11 10.19
CA PRO A 211 11.24 3.56 11.50
C PRO A 211 10.57 4.89 11.81
N VAL A 212 9.77 4.91 12.89
CA VAL A 212 9.16 6.13 13.41
C VAL A 212 10.31 7.08 13.71
N THR A 213 10.52 8.07 12.86
CA THR A 213 11.43 9.16 13.18
C THR A 213 10.73 9.96 14.27
N THR A 214 11.10 9.70 15.52
CA THR A 214 10.74 10.61 16.61
C THR A 214 11.23 11.99 16.17
N PRO A 215 10.36 13.01 16.04
CA PRO A 215 10.82 14.34 15.67
C PRO A 215 11.83 14.78 16.71
N THR A 216 13.12 14.78 16.36
CA THR A 216 14.16 15.34 17.20
C THR A 216 13.96 16.84 17.13
N CYS A 217 13.43 17.41 18.21
CA CYS A 217 13.30 18.85 18.35
C CYS A 217 14.72 19.43 18.49
N ASN A 218 15.41 19.64 17.37
CA ASN A 218 16.78 20.15 17.33
C ASN A 218 16.82 21.69 17.46
N ARG A 219 15.82 22.31 18.08
CA ARG A 219 15.90 23.71 18.49
C ARG A 219 16.28 23.77 19.97
N PRO A 220 17.45 24.35 20.31
CA PRO A 220 17.77 24.68 21.70
C PRO A 220 16.63 25.51 22.32
N GLY A 221 16.01 25.01 23.39
CA GLY A 221 14.90 25.68 24.09
C GLY A 221 13.49 25.37 23.57
N SER A 222 13.23 24.17 23.01
CA SER A 222 11.87 23.76 22.63
C SER A 222 11.53 22.40 23.24
N SER A 223 10.84 22.37 24.39
CA SER A 223 10.14 21.16 24.83
C SER A 223 8.87 21.02 24.00
N CYS A 224 8.70 19.87 23.36
CA CYS A 224 7.64 19.55 22.39
C CYS A 224 6.20 19.70 22.91
N ASN A 225 6.02 20.00 24.19
CA ASN A 225 4.72 20.10 24.87
C ASN A 225 4.49 21.47 25.51
N THR A 226 5.40 22.43 25.34
CA THR A 226 5.36 23.73 26.02
C THR A 226 5.22 24.83 24.98
N PRO A 227 4.19 25.70 25.06
CA PRO A 227 3.98 26.78 24.10
C PRO A 227 5.26 27.59 23.86
N ALA A 228 5.55 27.95 22.61
CA ALA A 228 6.77 28.67 22.24
C ALA A 228 7.01 29.95 23.05
N ALA A 229 5.94 30.59 23.55
CA ALA A 229 6.01 31.76 24.43
C ALA A 229 6.67 31.48 25.79
N GLN A 230 6.60 30.26 26.31
CA GLN A 230 7.18 29.88 27.60
C GLN A 230 8.67 29.46 27.49
N ASN A 231 9.15 29.16 26.29
CA ASN A 231 10.48 28.56 26.08
C ASN A 231 11.39 29.40 25.17
N SER A 232 10.84 30.49 24.62
CA SER A 232 11.62 31.45 23.85
C SER A 232 12.56 32.23 24.77
N GLN A 233 13.86 31.94 24.67
CA GLN A 233 14.94 32.81 25.17
C GLN A 233 15.02 34.14 24.38
N ALA A 234 14.21 34.33 23.32
CA ALA A 234 14.14 35.60 22.63
C ALA A 234 13.38 36.61 23.50
N TRP A 235 14.13 37.63 23.93
CA TRP A 235 13.73 38.76 24.76
C TRP A 235 12.40 39.45 24.37
N LYS A 236 12.01 39.43 23.09
CA LYS A 236 10.74 40.00 22.59
C LYS A 236 9.48 39.21 22.97
N TRP A 237 9.62 37.99 23.48
CA TRP A 237 8.50 37.09 23.80
C TRP A 237 8.43 36.73 25.29
N GLN A 238 9.27 37.32 26.14
CA GLN A 238 9.21 37.07 27.57
C GLN A 238 8.01 37.82 28.19
N PRO A 239 7.09 37.13 28.87
CA PRO A 239 5.96 37.78 29.52
C PRO A 239 6.45 38.64 30.69
N THR A 240 6.03 39.91 30.72
CA THR A 240 6.13 40.74 31.92
C THR A 240 5.09 40.27 32.93
N VAL A 241 5.53 39.58 33.98
CA VAL A 241 4.65 39.14 35.06
C VAL A 241 4.39 40.31 36.02
N PRO A 242 3.14 40.67 36.35
CA PRO A 242 2.84 41.72 37.30
C PRO A 242 3.47 41.43 38.68
N GLY A 243 4.28 42.35 39.19
CA GLY A 243 4.95 42.24 40.50
C GLY A 243 6.34 41.57 40.47
N ALA A 244 6.82 41.08 39.32
CA ALA A 244 8.19 40.59 39.18
C ALA A 244 9.12 41.70 38.65
N VAL A 245 10.36 41.75 39.17
CA VAL A 245 11.41 42.64 38.63
C VAL A 245 11.75 42.16 37.22
N ASN A 246 11.48 42.97 36.21
CA ASN A 246 11.83 42.67 34.83
C ASN A 246 13.36 42.73 34.67
N THR A 247 14.01 41.58 34.54
CA THR A 247 15.46 41.48 34.33
C THR A 247 15.85 41.59 32.85
N ASN A 248 14.90 41.87 31.95
CA ASN A 248 15.16 42.03 30.52
C ASN A 248 15.93 43.35 30.26
N PRO A 249 17.18 43.27 29.75
CA PRO A 249 17.99 44.46 29.46
C PRO A 249 17.45 45.30 28.28
N HIS A 250 16.42 44.83 27.56
CA HIS A 250 15.80 45.50 26.41
C HIS A 250 14.28 45.65 26.52
N ALA A 251 13.73 45.77 27.74
CA ALA A 251 12.29 45.88 27.98
C ALA A 251 11.58 46.98 27.15
N GLN A 252 12.28 48.07 26.82
CA GLN A 252 11.73 49.21 26.07
C GLN A 252 11.45 48.94 24.59
N ASN A 253 11.94 47.82 24.03
CA ASN A 253 11.79 47.49 22.62
C ASN A 253 10.60 46.56 22.32
N ALA A 254 9.90 46.07 23.36
CA ALA A 254 8.70 45.24 23.20
C ALA A 254 7.46 46.04 22.74
N ASP A 255 7.42 47.34 23.06
CA ASP A 255 6.27 48.22 22.78
C ASP A 255 6.24 48.81 21.35
N ALA A 256 7.24 48.55 20.52
CA ALA A 256 7.29 49.08 19.16
C ALA A 256 6.43 48.28 18.16
N ALA A 257 5.98 47.06 18.51
CA ALA A 257 5.28 46.18 17.57
C ALA A 257 3.76 46.41 17.47
N THR A 258 3.16 47.24 18.35
CA THR A 258 1.71 47.44 18.40
C THR A 258 1.20 48.75 17.77
N LYS A 259 2.06 49.51 17.08
CA LYS A 259 1.65 50.72 16.33
C LYS A 259 1.86 50.59 14.83
N ALA A 260 1.06 49.76 14.17
CA ALA A 260 0.73 49.93 12.74
C ALA A 260 -0.41 48.97 12.33
N HIS A 261 -1.64 49.32 12.66
CA HIS A 261 -2.78 48.98 11.80
C HIS A 261 -3.91 49.99 12.03
N THR A 262 -3.72 51.19 11.48
CA THR A 262 -4.85 52.05 11.10
C THR A 262 -5.08 51.89 9.61
N THR A 263 -6.33 51.57 9.31
CA THR A 263 -7.01 51.37 8.03
C THR A 263 -6.59 52.24 6.84
N HIS A 264 -6.62 51.63 5.66
CA HIS A 264 -7.25 52.18 4.45
C HIS A 264 -8.16 51.11 3.84
#